data_AF-A0AAU0NZ37-F1
#
_entry.id   AF-A0AAU0NZ37-F1
#
_cell.length_a   1.000
_cell.length_b   1.000
_cell.length_c   1.000
_cell.angle_alpha   90.00
_cell.angle_beta   90.00
_cell.angle_gamma   90.00
#
_symmetry.space_group_name_H-M   'P 1'
#
loop_
_entity.id
_entity.type
_entity.pdbx_description
1 polymer ?
#
loop_
_entity_poly.entity_id
_entity_poly.type
_entity_poly.pdbx_seq_one_letter_code
_entity_poly.pdbx_strand_id
1 'polypeptide(L)'
;MFNLVYSEILKLKKSKTILFIILISIFFPALECVLTPFNTEGQIWLTYAGGAEDLTFGFVGTIAFILLSSHIFIREYSYDTVKLMYSYPLSKISIFISKLFTIYIIIALIYILHFTILFGGGLLVIHKPLTKIFFLSHASAYVISMMLEFSIVPLIIFLINILKNTAASIFIAVVTLTLNFFMYQTKRNSYWPLMLPYIPIRKLQISQFVDLMPSIKLGIITAIVGILLCIFQLSKERDI
;
A
#
# COMPACT_ATOMS: atom_id res chain seq x y z
N MET A 1 -5.95 -24.15 -0.72
CA MET A 1 -5.46 -22.74 -0.82
C MET A 1 -5.23 -22.11 0.55
N PHE A 2 -6.15 -22.22 1.52
CA PHE A 2 -5.96 -21.65 2.87
C PHE A 2 -4.66 -22.08 3.57
N ASN A 3 -4.25 -23.34 3.45
CA ASN A 3 -2.98 -23.82 4.03
C ASN A 3 -1.74 -23.13 3.42
N LEU A 4 -1.80 -22.70 2.15
CA LEU A 4 -0.72 -21.96 1.50
C LEU A 4 -0.67 -20.51 1.96
N VAL A 5 -1.83 -19.89 2.16
CA VAL A 5 -1.90 -18.53 2.71
C VAL A 5 -1.38 -18.55 4.15
N TYR A 6 -1.81 -19.54 4.94
CA TYR A 6 -1.35 -19.73 6.31
C TYR A 6 0.16 -19.94 6.38
N SER A 7 0.75 -20.74 5.48
CA SER A 7 2.20 -20.96 5.48
C SER A 7 2.96 -19.68 5.14
N GLU A 8 2.50 -18.87 4.19
CA GLU A 8 3.11 -17.58 3.88
C GLU A 8 3.01 -16.61 5.06
N ILE A 9 1.85 -16.51 5.73
CA ILE A 9 1.67 -15.71 6.95
C ILE A 9 2.62 -16.19 8.05
N LEU A 10 2.82 -17.49 8.22
CA LEU A 10 3.70 -18.04 9.26
C LEU A 10 5.18 -17.73 8.98
N LYS A 11 5.62 -17.82 7.71
CA LYS A 11 6.95 -17.39 7.29
C LYS A 11 7.17 -15.91 7.57
N LEU A 12 6.12 -15.12 7.39
CA LEU A 12 6.09 -13.68 7.57
C LEU A 12 6.11 -13.27 9.05
N LYS A 13 5.37 -13.97 9.92
CA LYS A 13 5.40 -13.76 11.38
C LYS A 13 6.79 -13.92 11.98
N LYS A 14 7.61 -14.83 11.44
CA LYS A 14 9.00 -15.05 11.89
C LYS A 14 9.99 -14.02 11.32
N SER A 15 9.58 -13.22 10.31
CA SER A 15 10.43 -12.22 9.69
C SER A 15 10.32 -10.89 10.43
N LYS A 16 11.48 -10.28 10.75
CA LYS A 16 11.54 -8.93 11.33
C LYS A 16 10.99 -7.87 10.36
N THR A 17 10.90 -8.17 9.06
CA THR A 17 10.46 -7.22 8.03
C THR A 17 9.03 -6.73 8.26
N ILE A 18 8.12 -7.57 8.77
CA ILE A 18 6.75 -7.13 9.07
C ILE A 18 6.71 -6.16 10.24
N LEU A 19 7.54 -6.38 11.27
CA LEU A 19 7.63 -5.42 12.37
C LEU A 19 8.07 -4.05 11.85
N PHE A 20 9.04 -3.98 10.95
CA PHE A 20 9.46 -2.72 10.34
C PHE A 20 8.34 -2.07 9.52
N ILE A 21 7.59 -2.84 8.72
CA ILE A 21 6.50 -2.29 7.91
C ILE A 21 5.37 -1.75 8.80
N ILE A 22 4.99 -2.50 9.85
CA ILE A 22 4.01 -2.03 10.83
C ILE A 22 4.52 -0.77 11.53
N LEU A 23 5.80 -0.74 11.94
CA LEU A 23 6.40 0.41 12.60
C LEU A 23 6.35 1.66 11.71
N ILE A 24 6.64 1.51 10.41
CA ILE A 24 6.55 2.59 9.41
C ILE A 24 5.10 3.12 9.33
N SER A 25 4.10 2.24 9.35
CA SER A 25 2.69 2.64 9.31
C SER A 25 2.25 3.39 10.56
N ILE A 26 2.84 3.10 11.72
CA ILE A 26 2.52 3.76 12.99
C ILE A 26 3.28 5.07 13.15
N PHE A 27 4.49 5.15 12.59
CA PHE A 27 5.43 6.24 12.81
C PHE A 27 4.86 7.61 12.46
N PHE A 28 4.24 7.77 11.30
CA PHE A 28 3.73 9.09 10.86
C PHE A 28 2.51 9.57 11.65
N PRO A 29 1.46 8.76 11.88
CA PRO A 29 0.39 9.13 12.79
C PRO A 29 0.87 9.48 14.20
N ALA A 30 1.81 8.69 14.73
CA ALA A 30 2.36 8.93 16.07
C ALA A 30 3.19 10.22 16.12
N LEU A 31 3.99 10.50 15.08
CA LEU A 31 4.78 11.72 14.96
C LEU A 31 3.87 12.95 14.92
N GLU A 32 2.79 12.90 14.15
CA GLU A 32 1.81 13.99 14.12
C GLU A 32 1.15 14.22 15.49
N CYS A 33 0.86 13.16 16.26
CA CYS A 33 0.36 13.32 17.64
C CYS A 33 1.32 14.13 18.53
N VAL A 34 2.64 13.95 18.34
CA VAL A 34 3.66 14.62 19.15
C VAL A 34 3.89 16.05 18.67
N LEU A 35 3.85 16.29 17.35
CA LEU A 35 4.12 17.60 16.76
C LEU A 35 2.95 18.57 16.91
N THR A 36 1.71 18.07 16.97
CA THR A 36 0.56 18.96 17.17
C THR A 36 0.58 19.59 18.56
N PRO A 37 0.65 20.93 18.67
CA PRO A 37 0.63 21.60 19.96
C PRO A 37 -0.72 21.39 20.65
N PHE A 38 -0.68 21.15 21.96
CA PHE A 38 -1.85 20.83 22.81
C PHE A 38 -2.95 21.93 22.89
N ASN A 39 -2.86 23.02 22.13
CA ASN A 39 -3.80 24.14 22.29
C ASN A 39 -3.88 25.06 21.06
N THR A 40 -4.01 24.49 19.86
CA THR A 40 -4.18 25.30 18.64
C THR A 40 -5.67 25.54 18.33
N GLU A 41 -6.07 26.78 18.09
CA GLU A 41 -7.44 27.15 17.70
C GLU A 41 -7.56 27.19 16.16
N GLY A 42 -8.37 26.30 15.56
CA GLY A 42 -8.63 26.26 14.11
C GLY A 42 -9.27 24.96 13.60
N GLN A 43 -9.22 24.71 12.26
CA GLN A 43 -9.57 23.44 11.58
C GLN A 43 -8.60 22.30 11.92
N ILE A 44 -8.36 22.06 13.22
CA ILE A 44 -7.28 21.22 13.76
C ILE A 44 -7.33 19.79 13.23
N TRP A 45 -8.53 19.22 13.10
CA TRP A 45 -8.70 17.84 12.62
C TRP A 45 -8.27 17.65 11.17
N LEU A 46 -8.54 18.62 10.29
CA LEU A 46 -8.18 18.52 8.87
C LEU A 46 -6.67 18.63 8.68
N THR A 47 -6.02 19.56 9.40
CA THR A 47 -4.57 19.73 9.35
C THR A 47 -3.83 18.55 9.97
N TYR A 48 -4.33 18.04 11.10
CA TYR A 48 -3.76 16.88 11.79
C TYR A 48 -3.88 15.59 10.98
N ALA A 49 -5.11 15.24 10.56
CA ALA A 49 -5.33 14.04 9.75
C ALA A 49 -4.62 14.18 8.41
N GLY A 50 -4.71 15.35 7.79
CA GLY A 50 -4.12 15.60 6.49
C GLY A 50 -2.59 15.49 6.46
N GLY A 51 -1.89 16.04 7.46
CA GLY A 51 -0.42 15.92 7.55
C GLY A 51 0.04 14.47 7.66
N ALA A 52 -0.59 13.69 8.54
CA ALA A 52 -0.29 12.27 8.69
C ALA A 52 -0.60 11.48 7.42
N GLU A 53 -1.78 11.71 6.83
CA GLU A 53 -2.26 10.99 5.66
C GLU A 53 -1.44 11.33 4.40
N ASP A 54 -1.01 12.57 4.22
CA ASP A 54 -0.16 13.01 3.09
C ASP A 54 1.20 12.32 3.11
N LEU A 55 1.86 12.32 4.27
CA LEU A 55 3.16 11.67 4.42
C LEU A 55 3.05 10.16 4.27
N THR A 56 2.01 9.57 4.86
CA THR A 56 1.87 8.11 4.84
C THR A 56 1.44 7.62 3.47
N PHE A 57 0.35 8.12 2.88
CA PHE A 57 -0.17 7.55 1.63
C PHE A 57 0.42 8.19 0.38
N GLY A 58 0.85 9.45 0.44
CA GLY A 58 1.47 10.13 -0.70
C GLY A 58 2.90 9.67 -0.99
N PHE A 59 3.68 9.40 0.07
CA PHE A 59 5.11 9.14 -0.07
C PHE A 59 5.52 7.75 0.41
N VAL A 60 5.27 7.44 1.68
CA VAL A 60 5.90 6.27 2.31
C VAL A 60 5.15 4.96 2.06
N GLY A 61 3.83 5.02 1.92
CA GLY A 61 2.93 3.87 1.81
C GLY A 61 3.24 3.06 0.56
N THR A 62 3.25 3.69 -0.60
CA THR A 62 3.57 3.03 -1.88
C THR A 62 4.93 2.34 -1.83
N ILE A 63 5.94 2.98 -1.24
CA ILE A 63 7.28 2.40 -1.08
C ILE A 63 7.26 1.19 -0.16
N ALA A 64 6.60 1.31 0.98
CA ALA A 64 6.46 0.22 1.94
C ALA A 64 5.78 -0.99 1.30
N PHE A 65 4.75 -0.77 0.47
CA PHE A 65 4.05 -1.84 -0.24
C PHE A 65 4.85 -2.45 -1.40
N ILE A 66 5.68 -1.67 -2.10
CA ILE A 66 6.67 -2.19 -3.06
C ILE A 66 7.67 -3.11 -2.37
N LEU A 67 8.24 -2.67 -1.25
CA LEU A 67 9.21 -3.45 -0.48
C LEU A 67 8.58 -4.69 0.17
N LEU A 68 7.35 -4.58 0.67
CA LEU A 68 6.57 -5.72 1.19
C LEU A 68 6.36 -6.78 0.09
N SER A 69 5.88 -6.35 -1.07
CA SER A 69 5.62 -7.23 -2.21
C SER A 69 6.92 -7.90 -2.67
N SER A 70 8.01 -7.13 -2.72
CA SER A 70 9.34 -7.63 -3.07
C SER A 70 9.81 -8.69 -2.08
N HIS A 71 9.68 -8.44 -0.78
CA HIS A 71 10.09 -9.39 0.25
C HIS A 71 9.33 -10.71 0.13
N ILE A 72 8.03 -10.70 -0.16
CA ILE A 72 7.23 -11.92 -0.27
C ILE A 72 7.56 -12.71 -1.56
N PHE A 73 7.77 -12.01 -2.67
CA PHE A 73 8.01 -12.65 -3.97
C PHE A 73 9.47 -13.05 -4.18
N ILE A 74 10.42 -12.15 -3.89
CA ILE A 74 11.85 -12.36 -4.15
C ILE A 74 12.51 -13.30 -3.13
N ARG A 75 11.99 -13.40 -1.90
CA ARG A 75 12.60 -14.23 -0.85
C ARG A 75 12.89 -15.67 -1.29
N GLU A 76 11.97 -16.28 -2.02
CA GLU A 76 12.16 -17.65 -2.53
C GLU A 76 13.28 -17.72 -3.58
N TYR A 77 13.43 -16.68 -4.41
CA TYR A 77 14.51 -16.58 -5.40
C TYR A 77 15.87 -16.35 -4.71
N SER A 78 15.92 -15.53 -3.66
CA SER A 78 17.17 -15.26 -2.93
C SER A 78 17.68 -16.45 -2.12
N TYR A 79 16.80 -17.35 -1.68
CA TYR A 79 17.18 -18.58 -0.96
C TYR A 79 17.25 -19.81 -1.88
N ASP A 80 17.16 -19.64 -3.20
CA ASP A 80 17.14 -20.72 -4.21
C ASP A 80 16.07 -21.81 -3.96
N THR A 81 15.03 -21.52 -3.17
CA THR A 81 13.97 -22.47 -2.83
C THR A 81 12.87 -22.57 -3.88
N VAL A 82 12.90 -21.73 -4.92
CA VAL A 82 11.92 -21.73 -6.02
C VAL A 82 11.81 -23.09 -6.70
N LYS A 83 12.95 -23.76 -6.94
CA LYS A 83 12.98 -25.09 -7.60
C LYS A 83 12.25 -26.14 -6.76
N LEU A 84 12.42 -26.11 -5.44
CA LEU A 84 11.71 -26.98 -4.49
C LEU A 84 10.23 -26.60 -4.38
N MET A 85 9.89 -25.32 -4.45
CA MET A 85 8.49 -24.89 -4.41
C MET A 85 7.70 -25.35 -5.65
N TYR A 86 8.32 -25.35 -6.82
CA TYR A 86 7.69 -25.75 -8.08
C TYR A 86 7.74 -27.26 -8.37
N SER A 87 8.46 -28.05 -7.57
CA SER A 87 8.45 -29.52 -7.68
C SER A 87 7.26 -30.15 -6.94
N TYR A 88 6.58 -29.42 -6.05
CA TYR A 88 5.35 -29.90 -5.43
C TYR A 88 4.21 -30.00 -6.46
N PRO A 89 3.24 -30.91 -6.27
CA PRO A 89 2.07 -31.08 -7.14
C PRO A 89 1.03 -29.97 -6.93
N LEU A 90 1.48 -28.73 -6.83
CA LEU A 90 0.67 -27.53 -6.67
C LEU A 90 0.83 -26.65 -7.90
N SER A 91 -0.26 -26.06 -8.37
CA SER A 91 -0.20 -25.18 -9.53
C SER A 91 0.56 -23.89 -9.19
N LYS A 92 1.44 -23.43 -10.10
CA LYS A 92 2.17 -22.15 -9.98
C LYS A 92 1.21 -20.97 -9.75
N ILE A 93 0.03 -21.02 -10.39
CA ILE A 93 -1.04 -20.02 -10.23
C ILE A 93 -1.61 -20.05 -8.80
N SER A 94 -1.83 -21.22 -8.20
CA SER A 94 -2.30 -21.32 -6.81
C SER A 94 -1.31 -20.71 -5.83
N ILE A 95 0.00 -20.90 -6.07
CA ILE A 95 1.07 -20.31 -5.25
C ILE A 95 1.08 -18.79 -5.41
N PHE A 96 0.97 -18.28 -6.64
CA PHE A 96 0.88 -16.86 -6.93
C PHE A 96 -0.31 -16.19 -6.23
N ILE A 97 -1.51 -16.75 -6.39
CA ILE A 97 -2.74 -16.22 -5.77
C ILE A 97 -2.61 -16.22 -4.25
N SER A 98 -2.02 -17.26 -3.67
CA SER A 98 -1.79 -17.34 -2.22
C SER A 98 -0.89 -16.21 -1.70
N LYS A 99 0.21 -15.91 -2.41
CA LYS A 99 1.10 -14.79 -2.06
C LYS A 99 0.42 -13.44 -2.21
N LEU A 100 -0.32 -13.25 -3.30
CA LEU A 100 -1.07 -12.03 -3.56
C LEU A 100 -2.12 -11.76 -2.46
N PHE A 101 -2.87 -12.79 -2.07
CA PHE A 101 -3.83 -12.68 -0.98
C PHE A 101 -3.17 -12.36 0.37
N THR A 102 -1.99 -12.92 0.61
CA THR A 102 -1.19 -12.61 1.82
C THR A 102 -0.80 -11.13 1.87
N ILE A 103 -0.39 -10.56 0.73
CA ILE A 103 -0.09 -9.12 0.62
C ILE A 103 -1.34 -8.28 0.93
N TYR A 104 -2.49 -8.65 0.36
CA TYR A 104 -3.75 -7.92 0.61
C TYR A 104 -4.17 -7.92 2.07
N ILE A 105 -4.02 -9.05 2.78
CA ILE A 105 -4.30 -9.13 4.22
C ILE A 105 -3.41 -8.14 5.00
N ILE A 106 -2.12 -8.09 4.66
CA ILE A 106 -1.16 -7.22 5.36
C ILE A 106 -1.45 -5.75 5.09
N ILE A 107 -1.75 -5.39 3.84
CA ILE A 107 -2.15 -4.04 3.48
C ILE A 107 -3.41 -3.64 4.24
N ALA A 108 -4.45 -4.49 4.27
CA ALA A 108 -5.67 -4.20 5.03
C ALA A 108 -5.39 -3.98 6.52
N LEU A 109 -4.54 -4.80 7.12
CA LEU A 109 -4.14 -4.66 8.53
C LEU A 109 -3.40 -3.35 8.78
N ILE A 110 -2.51 -2.94 7.87
CA ILE A 110 -1.79 -1.67 7.94
C ILE A 110 -2.76 -0.48 7.89
N TYR A 111 -3.73 -0.49 6.96
CA TYR A 111 -4.73 0.56 6.85
C TYR A 111 -5.60 0.67 8.11
N ILE A 112 -6.03 -0.47 8.67
CA ILE A 112 -6.80 -0.51 9.92
C ILE A 112 -5.97 0.06 11.08
N LEU A 113 -4.72 -0.39 11.26
CA LEU A 113 -3.85 0.10 12.32
C LEU A 113 -3.61 1.61 12.19
N HIS A 114 -3.24 2.07 11.00
CA HIS A 114 -3.03 3.50 10.72
C HIS A 114 -4.26 4.33 11.07
N PHE A 115 -5.45 3.91 10.62
CA PHE A 115 -6.71 4.57 10.92
C PHE A 115 -6.99 4.62 12.43
N THR A 116 -6.83 3.50 13.13
CA THR A 116 -7.08 3.44 14.58
C THR A 116 -6.14 4.33 15.39
N ILE A 117 -4.88 4.42 15.00
CA ILE A 117 -3.88 5.21 15.71
C ILE A 117 -4.05 6.69 15.40
N LEU A 118 -4.36 7.05 14.15
CA LEU A 118 -4.61 8.44 13.77
C LEU A 118 -5.82 9.00 14.52
N PHE A 119 -6.97 8.34 14.45
CA PHE A 119 -8.16 8.84 15.14
C PHE A 119 -8.11 8.64 16.65
N GLY A 120 -7.52 7.54 17.13
CA GLY A 120 -7.31 7.29 18.55
C GLY A 120 -6.36 8.30 19.20
N GLY A 121 -5.23 8.59 18.54
CA GLY A 121 -4.28 9.62 18.96
C GLY A 121 -4.86 11.02 18.86
N GLY A 122 -5.57 11.31 17.78
CA GLY A 122 -6.27 12.58 17.60
C GLY A 122 -7.26 12.89 18.71
N LEU A 123 -7.99 11.90 19.24
CA LEU A 123 -8.92 12.11 20.36
C LEU A 123 -8.20 12.44 21.68
N LEU A 124 -6.95 12.01 21.86
CA LEU A 124 -6.14 12.31 23.05
C LEU A 124 -5.53 13.72 22.97
N VAL A 125 -5.11 14.13 21.77
CA VAL A 125 -4.39 15.40 21.57
C VAL A 125 -5.36 16.54 21.26
N ILE A 126 -6.37 16.30 20.42
CA ILE A 126 -7.34 17.30 19.98
C ILE A 126 -8.54 17.26 20.94
N HIS A 127 -8.61 18.23 21.84
CA HIS A 127 -9.66 18.34 22.86
C HIS A 127 -11.01 18.85 22.29
N LYS A 128 -11.25 18.65 20.98
CA LYS A 128 -12.49 19.04 20.29
C LYS A 128 -13.24 17.80 19.79
N PRO A 129 -14.58 17.79 19.89
CA PRO A 129 -15.36 16.65 19.47
C PRO A 129 -15.19 16.37 17.97
N LEU A 130 -14.97 15.09 17.65
CA LEU A 130 -14.90 14.61 16.28
C LEU A 130 -16.30 14.58 15.66
N THR A 131 -16.51 15.35 14.60
CA THR A 131 -17.79 15.34 13.87
C THR A 131 -17.99 14.00 13.19
N LYS A 132 -19.16 13.37 13.37
CA LYS A 132 -19.51 12.08 12.73
C LYS A 132 -19.30 12.10 11.22
N ILE A 133 -19.66 13.21 10.56
CA ILE A 133 -19.52 13.39 9.11
C ILE A 133 -18.05 13.29 8.69
N PHE A 134 -17.14 13.92 9.44
CA PHE A 134 -15.70 13.90 9.19
C PHE A 134 -15.14 12.48 9.36
N PHE A 135 -15.53 11.78 10.43
CA PHE A 135 -15.10 10.40 10.64
C PHE A 135 -15.57 9.46 9.51
N LEU A 136 -16.85 9.53 9.12
CA LEU A 136 -17.36 8.71 8.02
C LEU A 136 -16.70 9.05 6.67
N SER A 137 -16.43 10.32 6.39
CA SER A 137 -15.76 10.72 5.14
C SER A 137 -14.35 10.15 5.05
N HIS A 138 -13.55 10.26 6.13
CA HIS A 138 -12.22 9.65 6.18
C HIS A 138 -12.28 8.12 6.13
N ALA A 139 -13.20 7.47 6.86
CA ALA A 139 -13.38 6.02 6.78
C ALA A 139 -13.68 5.56 5.35
N SER A 140 -14.56 6.26 4.63
CA SER A 140 -14.87 5.96 3.23
C SER A 140 -13.66 6.15 2.32
N ALA A 141 -12.86 7.20 2.53
CA ALA A 141 -11.66 7.46 1.75
C ALA A 141 -10.59 6.40 1.98
N TYR A 142 -10.42 5.90 3.21
CA TYR A 142 -9.51 4.79 3.54
C TYR A 142 -9.90 3.51 2.82
N VAL A 143 -11.19 3.17 2.80
CA VAL A 143 -11.67 1.97 2.10
C VAL A 143 -11.39 2.08 0.60
N ILE A 144 -11.69 3.22 -0.01
CA ILE A 144 -11.42 3.45 -1.45
C ILE A 144 -9.92 3.43 -1.72
N SER A 145 -9.11 4.07 -0.87
CA SER A 145 -7.65 4.10 -0.96
C SER A 145 -7.06 2.70 -0.90
N MET A 146 -7.51 1.87 0.04
CA MET A 146 -7.11 0.47 0.17
C MET A 146 -7.48 -0.34 -1.09
N MET A 147 -8.66 -0.14 -1.66
CA MET A 147 -9.07 -0.81 -2.90
C MET A 147 -8.22 -0.39 -4.11
N LEU A 148 -7.82 0.89 -4.17
CA LEU A 148 -6.91 1.38 -5.20
C LEU A 148 -5.50 0.82 -5.01
N GLU A 149 -5.02 0.67 -3.78
CA GLU A 149 -3.76 -0.01 -3.48
C GLU A 149 -3.77 -1.46 -3.98
N PHE A 150 -4.84 -2.22 -3.70
CA PHE A 150 -4.99 -3.58 -4.21
C PHE A 150 -4.93 -3.65 -5.74
N SER A 151 -5.41 -2.62 -6.43
CA SER A 151 -5.35 -2.55 -7.88
C SER A 151 -3.92 -2.40 -8.44
N ILE A 152 -3.03 -1.75 -7.69
CA ILE A 152 -1.65 -1.46 -8.13
C ILE A 152 -0.71 -2.62 -7.82
N VAL A 153 -0.94 -3.34 -6.72
CA VAL A 153 -0.09 -4.44 -6.24
C VAL A 153 0.25 -5.47 -7.33
N PRO A 154 -0.68 -5.96 -8.18
CA PRO A 154 -0.33 -6.87 -9.29
C PRO A 154 0.71 -6.28 -10.26
N LEU A 155 0.59 -5.00 -10.60
CA LEU A 155 1.54 -4.31 -11.47
C LEU A 155 2.93 -4.21 -10.82
N ILE A 156 2.98 -3.90 -9.53
CA ILE A 156 4.23 -3.88 -8.74
C ILE A 156 4.87 -5.27 -8.72
N ILE A 157 4.09 -6.32 -8.45
CA ILE A 157 4.57 -7.71 -8.41
C ILE A 157 5.15 -8.12 -9.77
N PHE A 158 4.51 -7.74 -10.88
CA PHE A 158 5.05 -7.99 -12.21
C PHE A 158 6.44 -7.38 -12.41
N LEU A 159 6.62 -6.10 -12.07
CA LEU A 159 7.92 -5.42 -12.19
C LEU A 159 9.00 -6.10 -11.35
N ILE A 160 8.67 -6.48 -10.12
CA ILE A 160 9.55 -7.18 -9.18
C ILE A 160 9.95 -8.56 -9.72
N ASN A 161 8.99 -9.31 -10.25
CA ASN A 161 9.22 -10.66 -10.76
C ASN A 161 10.08 -10.68 -12.03
N ILE A 162 10.05 -9.63 -12.86
CA ILE A 162 10.97 -9.52 -14.02
C ILE A 162 12.41 -9.39 -13.55
N LEU A 163 12.64 -8.57 -12.52
CA LEU A 163 13.98 -8.20 -12.09
C LEU A 163 14.63 -9.25 -11.21
N LYS A 164 13.84 -10.06 -10.49
CA LYS A 164 14.28 -11.18 -9.63
C LYS A 164 15.42 -10.82 -8.64
N ASN A 165 15.53 -9.54 -8.29
CA ASN A 165 16.60 -8.99 -7.46
C ASN A 165 16.05 -7.98 -6.45
N THR A 166 16.46 -8.13 -5.18
CA THR A 166 16.09 -7.24 -4.09
C THR A 166 16.59 -5.81 -4.32
N ALA A 167 17.81 -5.63 -4.84
CA ALA A 167 18.37 -4.32 -5.15
C ALA A 167 17.54 -3.56 -6.18
N ALA A 168 17.03 -4.28 -7.19
CA ALA A 168 16.19 -3.70 -8.23
C ALA A 168 14.82 -3.25 -7.69
N SER A 169 14.29 -3.94 -6.67
CA SER A 169 13.05 -3.52 -5.99
C SER A 169 13.24 -2.23 -5.19
N ILE A 170 14.40 -2.07 -4.53
CA ILE A 170 14.76 -0.82 -3.84
C ILE A 170 14.88 0.31 -4.86
N PHE A 171 15.50 0.05 -6.01
CA PHE A 171 15.58 1.04 -7.09
C PHE A 171 14.20 1.49 -7.59
N ILE A 172 13.28 0.55 -7.84
CA ILE A 172 11.88 0.87 -8.20
C ILE A 172 11.21 1.73 -7.13
N ALA A 173 11.38 1.39 -5.86
CA ALA A 173 10.83 2.16 -4.75
C ALA A 173 11.35 3.61 -4.73
N VAL A 174 12.65 3.81 -4.91
CA VAL A 174 13.26 5.16 -4.94
C VAL A 174 12.76 5.96 -6.15
N VAL A 175 12.71 5.35 -7.34
CA VAL A 175 12.18 6.00 -8.54
C VAL A 175 10.69 6.35 -8.37
N THR A 176 9.92 5.47 -7.73
CA THR A 176 8.50 5.73 -7.43
C THR A 176 8.34 6.92 -6.49
N LEU A 177 9.18 7.02 -5.46
CA LEU A 177 9.15 8.15 -4.52
C LEU A 177 9.38 9.48 -5.24
N THR A 178 10.43 9.55 -6.06
CA THR A 178 10.78 10.79 -6.77
C THR A 178 9.69 11.18 -7.75
N LEU A 179 9.15 10.22 -8.51
CA LEU A 179 8.03 10.46 -9.43
C LEU A 179 6.76 10.89 -8.68
N ASN A 180 6.43 10.25 -7.56
CA ASN A 180 5.28 10.66 -6.74
C ASN A 180 5.45 12.10 -6.23
N PHE A 181 6.66 12.50 -5.83
CA PHE A 181 6.94 13.89 -5.42
C PHE A 181 6.76 14.89 -6.56
N PHE A 182 7.26 14.58 -7.76
CA PHE A 182 7.01 15.43 -8.93
C PHE A 182 5.51 15.49 -9.26
N MET A 183 4.83 14.36 -9.27
CA MET A 183 3.41 14.29 -9.61
C MET A 183 2.53 14.97 -8.56
N TYR A 184 2.94 14.96 -7.29
CA TYR A 184 2.27 15.69 -6.20
C TYR A 184 2.15 17.19 -6.49
N GLN A 185 3.24 17.81 -6.98
CA GLN A 185 3.26 19.23 -7.32
C GLN A 185 2.42 19.54 -8.57
N THR A 186 2.26 18.57 -9.48
CA THR A 186 1.46 18.77 -10.69
C THR A 186 -0.04 18.56 -10.43
N LYS A 187 -0.89 19.24 -11.20
CA LYS A 187 -2.35 18.97 -11.24
C LYS A 187 -2.72 17.66 -11.95
N ARG A 188 -1.73 16.84 -12.35
CA ARG A 188 -1.91 15.60 -13.13
C ARG A 188 -1.76 14.33 -12.30
N ASN A 189 -1.72 14.44 -10.97
CA ASN A 189 -1.65 13.31 -10.06
C ASN A 189 -2.72 12.23 -10.31
N SER A 190 -3.91 12.61 -10.79
CA SER A 190 -5.00 11.66 -11.04
C SER A 190 -4.73 10.63 -12.15
N TYR A 191 -3.70 10.84 -12.96
CA TYR A 191 -3.31 9.96 -14.07
C TYR A 191 -2.10 9.08 -13.77
N TRP A 192 -1.52 9.18 -12.56
CA TRP A 192 -0.36 8.39 -12.18
C TRP A 192 -0.78 7.16 -11.35
N PRO A 193 -0.59 5.93 -11.86
CA PRO A 193 -1.03 4.71 -11.19
C PRO A 193 -0.52 4.55 -9.76
N LEU A 194 0.75 4.89 -9.50
CA LEU A 194 1.41 4.66 -8.21
C LEU A 194 0.97 5.65 -7.13
N MET A 195 0.21 6.68 -7.49
CA MET A 195 -0.31 7.70 -6.56
C MET A 195 -1.83 7.58 -6.36
N LEU A 196 -2.49 6.61 -7.01
CA LEU A 196 -3.93 6.36 -6.83
C LEU A 196 -4.38 6.21 -5.37
N PRO A 197 -3.66 5.52 -4.47
CA PRO A 197 -4.10 5.33 -3.08
C PRO A 197 -4.21 6.66 -2.33
N TYR A 198 -3.44 7.67 -2.73
CA TYR A 198 -3.45 8.98 -2.11
C TYR A 198 -4.61 9.89 -2.57
N ILE A 199 -5.20 9.63 -3.74
CA ILE A 199 -6.20 10.53 -4.35
C ILE A 199 -7.50 10.69 -3.51
N PRO A 200 -8.10 9.61 -2.96
CA PRO A 200 -9.30 9.73 -2.12
C PRO A 200 -9.07 10.62 -0.90
N ILE A 201 -7.87 10.59 -0.34
CA ILE A 201 -7.46 11.36 0.83
C ILE A 201 -7.27 12.82 0.46
N ARG A 202 -6.53 13.10 -0.63
CA ARG A 202 -6.36 14.47 -1.15
C ARG A 202 -7.70 15.16 -1.46
N LYS A 203 -8.70 14.39 -1.90
CA LYS A 203 -10.06 14.91 -2.15
C LYS A 203 -10.71 15.47 -0.88
N LEU A 204 -10.46 14.87 0.29
CA LEU A 204 -11.01 15.38 1.56
C LEU A 204 -10.39 16.72 1.98
N GLN A 205 -9.16 16.97 1.56
CA GLN A 205 -8.41 18.19 1.92
C GLN A 205 -8.68 19.36 0.96
N ILE A 206 -8.79 19.11 -0.35
CA ILE A 206 -8.82 20.16 -1.40
C ILE A 206 -10.04 19.99 -2.32
N SER A 207 -11.21 19.63 -1.75
CA SER A 207 -12.39 19.04 -2.44
C SER A 207 -12.88 19.66 -3.77
N GLN A 208 -12.47 20.88 -4.12
CA GLN A 208 -12.89 21.59 -5.33
C GLN A 208 -12.16 21.18 -6.62
N PHE A 209 -11.08 20.38 -6.54
CA PHE A 209 -10.21 20.13 -7.72
C PHE A 209 -9.92 18.66 -8.04
N VAL A 210 -10.49 17.70 -7.30
CA VAL A 210 -10.13 16.27 -7.45
C VAL A 210 -11.35 15.41 -7.76
N ASP A 211 -11.50 15.09 -9.04
CA ASP A 211 -12.44 14.06 -9.49
C ASP A 211 -11.87 12.66 -9.23
N LEU A 212 -12.66 11.84 -8.54
CA LEU A 212 -12.29 10.47 -8.18
C LEU A 212 -12.51 9.46 -9.33
N MET A 213 -13.42 9.79 -10.25
CA MET A 213 -13.85 8.89 -11.33
C MET A 213 -12.71 8.49 -12.29
N PRO A 214 -11.81 9.40 -12.73
CA PRO A 214 -10.66 9.02 -13.56
C PRO A 214 -9.73 8.05 -12.84
N SER A 215 -9.52 8.23 -11.54
CA SER A 215 -8.62 7.41 -10.72
C SER A 215 -9.16 5.99 -10.52
N ILE A 216 -10.46 5.84 -10.31
CA ILE A 216 -11.11 4.52 -10.24
C ILE A 216 -10.97 3.78 -11.58
N LYS A 217 -11.22 4.46 -12.70
CA LYS A 217 -11.05 3.88 -14.04
C LYS A 217 -9.60 3.42 -14.27
N LEU A 218 -8.62 4.26 -13.91
CA LEU A 218 -7.21 3.91 -14.00
C LEU A 218 -6.84 2.74 -13.09
N GLY A 219 -7.38 2.69 -11.86
CA GLY A 219 -7.23 1.56 -10.94
C GLY A 219 -7.70 0.25 -11.57
N ILE A 220 -8.89 0.22 -12.16
CA ILE A 220 -9.41 -0.99 -12.82
C ILE A 220 -8.50 -1.42 -13.99
N ILE A 221 -8.07 -0.47 -14.82
CA ILE A 221 -7.17 -0.77 -15.96
C ILE A 221 -5.84 -1.34 -15.46
N THR A 222 -5.24 -0.73 -14.44
CA THR A 222 -3.94 -1.15 -13.89
C THR A 222 -4.02 -2.52 -13.22
N ALA A 223 -5.13 -2.84 -12.54
CA ALA A 223 -5.38 -4.17 -11.99
C ALA A 223 -5.48 -5.23 -13.09
N ILE A 224 -6.28 -4.99 -14.12
CA ILE A 224 -6.47 -5.93 -15.24
C ILE A 224 -5.14 -6.17 -15.96
N VAL A 225 -4.44 -5.09 -16.33
CA VAL A 225 -3.15 -5.16 -17.02
C VAL A 225 -2.12 -5.87 -16.14
N GLY A 226 -2.01 -5.52 -14.86
CA GLY A 226 -1.07 -6.15 -13.93
C GLY A 226 -1.30 -7.65 -13.77
N ILE A 227 -2.55 -8.09 -13.61
CA ILE A 227 -2.90 -9.51 -13.49
C ILE A 227 -2.59 -10.25 -14.79
N LEU A 228 -2.97 -9.71 -15.94
CA LEU A 228 -2.69 -10.33 -17.25
C LEU A 228 -1.19 -10.48 -17.49
N LEU A 229 -0.41 -9.46 -17.17
CA LEU A 229 1.06 -9.50 -17.29
C LEU A 229 1.68 -10.54 -16.35
N CYS A 230 1.21 -10.65 -15.10
CA CYS A 230 1.64 -11.70 -14.18
C CYS A 230 1.32 -13.11 -14.70
N ILE A 231 0.11 -13.33 -15.24
CA ILE A 231 -0.29 -14.62 -15.80
C ILE A 231 0.58 -14.99 -17.01
N PHE A 232 0.81 -14.03 -17.91
CA PHE A 232 1.67 -14.22 -19.09
C PHE A 232 3.12 -14.57 -18.71
N GLN A 233 3.65 -13.91 -17.67
CA GLN A 233 4.98 -14.22 -17.15
C GLN A 233 5.05 -15.66 -16.58
N LEU A 234 4.03 -16.07 -15.81
CA LEU A 234 3.95 -17.42 -15.24
C LEU A 234 3.79 -18.49 -16.33
N SER A 235 3.12 -18.20 -17.45
CA SER A 235 3.05 -19.13 -18.58
C SER A 235 4.39 -19.27 -19.30
N LYS A 236 5.18 -18.19 -19.43
CA LYS A 236 6.49 -18.24 -20.08
C LYS A 236 7.51 -19.08 -19.29
N GLU A 237 7.43 -19.08 -17.97
CA GLU A 237 8.24 -19.96 -17.10
C GLU A 237 7.80 -21.44 -17.13
N ARG A 238 6.84 -21.83 -17.99
CA ARG A 238 6.41 -23.21 -18.17
C ARG A 238 7.21 -23.95 -19.24
N ASP A 239 7.88 -23.21 -20.14
CA ASP A 239 8.58 -23.74 -21.31
C ASP A 239 10.11 -23.87 -21.12
N ILE A 240 10.59 -23.72 -19.87
CA ILE A 240 11.98 -23.90 -19.45
C ILE A 240 12.02 -24.97 -18.35
#